data_AF-F0TAS0-F1
#
_entry.id   AF-F0TAS0-F1
#
_cell.length_a   1.000
_cell.length_b   1.000
_cell.length_c   1.000
_cell.angle_alpha   90.00
_cell.angle_beta   90.00
_cell.angle_gamma   90.00
#
_symmetry.space_group_name_H-M   'P 1'
#
loop_
_entity.id
_entity.type
_entity.pdbx_description
1 polymer ?
#
loop_
_entity_poly.entity_id
_entity_poly.type
_entity_poly.pdbx_seq_one_letter_code
_entity_poly.pdbx_strand_id
1 'polypeptide(L)'
;MIEKIEITTTSGDVHNFKKGEFGVESIEIDELRGLIEISYGSTEGGKKYVFIPLPSVEKCEFLDKEVSNPQDTSIKTKVTTAKTEEK
;
A
#
# COMPACT_ATOMS: atom_id res chain seq x y z
N MET A 1 0.96 6.34 -11.05
CA MET A 1 1.28 6.90 -9.70
C MET A 1 0.06 6.68 -8.82
N ILE A 2 0.26 6.11 -7.63
CA ILE A 2 -0.85 5.70 -6.76
C ILE A 2 -1.54 6.94 -6.17
N GLU A 3 -2.84 7.04 -6.41
CA GLU A 3 -3.69 8.12 -5.89
C GLU A 3 -4.36 7.76 -4.57
N LYS A 4 -4.76 6.50 -4.42
CA LYS A 4 -5.42 6.00 -3.22
C LYS A 4 -4.96 4.57 -2.98
N ILE A 5 -4.75 4.21 -1.72
CA ILE A 5 -4.48 2.85 -1.27
C ILE A 5 -5.30 2.55 -0.02
N GLU A 6 -5.82 1.34 0.05
CA GLU A 6 -6.48 0.77 1.21
C GLU A 6 -5.77 -0.52 1.58
N ILE A 7 -5.37 -0.62 2.85
CA ILE A 7 -4.53 -1.68 3.38
C ILE A 7 -5.26 -2.32 4.54
N THR A 8 -5.59 -3.59 4.40
CA THR A 8 -6.02 -4.43 5.51
C THR A 8 -4.80 -5.16 6.04
N THR A 9 -4.49 -4.97 7.32
CA THR A 9 -3.40 -5.68 7.99
C THR A 9 -3.85 -7.07 8.44
N THR A 10 -2.89 -7.94 8.70
CA THR A 10 -3.11 -9.28 9.29
C THR A 10 -3.76 -9.23 10.69
N SER A 11 -3.70 -8.07 11.37
CA SER A 11 -4.41 -7.82 12.63
C SER A 11 -5.90 -7.50 12.43
N GLY A 12 -6.32 -7.25 11.19
CA GLY A 12 -7.68 -6.81 10.84
C GLY A 12 -7.86 -5.28 10.79
N ASP A 13 -6.83 -4.49 11.11
CA ASP A 13 -6.89 -3.03 10.99
C ASP A 13 -6.92 -2.61 9.51
N VAL A 14 -7.74 -1.59 9.20
CA VAL A 14 -7.85 -1.02 7.86
C VAL A 14 -7.29 0.40 7.84
N HIS A 15 -6.27 0.62 7.01
CA HIS A 15 -5.69 1.92 6.76
C HIS A 15 -6.07 2.43 5.38
N ASN A 16 -6.57 3.66 5.31
CA ASN A 16 -6.89 4.33 4.06
C ASN A 16 -5.95 5.53 3.87
N PHE A 17 -5.23 5.57 2.75
CA PHE A 17 -4.41 6.71 2.37
C PHE A 17 -4.79 7.19 0.99
N LYS A 18 -4.92 8.51 0.84
CA LYS A 18 -5.26 9.15 -0.42
C LYS A 18 -4.42 10.39 -0.62
N LYS A 19 -3.76 10.48 -1.76
CA LYS A 19 -2.93 11.61 -2.14
C LYS A 19 -3.73 12.90 -2.12
N GLY A 20 -3.17 13.93 -1.49
CA GLY A 20 -3.82 15.23 -1.27
C GLY A 20 -4.78 15.27 -0.08
N GLU A 21 -5.03 14.13 0.58
CA GLU A 21 -5.87 14.05 1.78
C GLU A 21 -4.99 13.94 3.03
N PHE A 22 -5.36 14.63 4.12
CA PHE A 22 -4.62 14.62 5.40
C PHE A 22 -3.10 14.89 5.28
N GLY A 23 -2.68 15.65 4.26
CA GLY A 23 -1.28 15.97 4.02
C GLY A 23 -0.45 14.85 3.38
N VAL A 24 -1.07 13.78 2.86
CA VAL A 24 -0.39 12.74 2.08
C VAL A 24 0.09 13.32 0.74
N GLU A 25 1.40 13.28 0.50
CA GLU A 25 2.02 13.75 -0.74
C GLU A 25 2.26 12.63 -1.76
N SER A 26 2.71 11.46 -1.30
CA SER A 26 2.98 10.32 -2.17
C SER A 26 2.70 8.99 -1.49
N ILE A 27 2.41 8.00 -2.33
CA ILE A 27 2.14 6.62 -1.97
C ILE A 27 2.97 5.77 -2.95
N GLU A 28 3.82 4.90 -2.42
CA GLU A 28 4.69 4.03 -3.20
C GLU A 28 4.72 2.61 -2.61
N ILE A 29 4.72 1.61 -3.48
CA ILE A 29 4.86 0.20 -3.08
C ILE A 29 6.22 -0.26 -3.60
N ASP A 30 7.14 -0.57 -2.69
CA ASP A 30 8.45 -1.12 -3.01
C ASP A 30 8.41 -2.64 -2.81
N GLU A 31 8.18 -3.36 -3.92
CA GLU A 31 8.14 -4.82 -3.92
C GLU A 31 9.51 -5.45 -3.63
N LEU A 32 10.61 -4.75 -3.95
CA LEU A 32 11.97 -5.27 -3.75
C LEU A 32 12.39 -5.19 -2.28
N ARG A 33 12.02 -4.11 -1.60
CA ARG A 33 12.23 -3.92 -0.15
C ARG A 33 11.11 -4.53 0.69
N GLY A 34 9.99 -4.90 0.06
CA GLY A 34 8.87 -5.55 0.73
C GLY A 34 8.09 -4.60 1.65
N LEU A 35 7.93 -3.33 1.27
CA LEU A 35 7.24 -2.32 2.08
C LEU A 35 6.39 -1.37 1.24
N ILE A 36 5.40 -0.77 1.88
CA ILE A 36 4.61 0.34 1.36
C ILE A 36 5.06 1.60 2.09
N GLU A 37 5.39 2.64 1.33
CA GLU A 37 5.82 3.94 1.84
C GLU A 37 4.74 5.00 1.56
N ILE A 38 4.31 5.69 2.61
CA ILE A 38 3.43 6.85 2.53
C ILE A 38 4.21 8.07 3.02
N SER A 39 4.44 9.04 2.15
CA SER A 39 5.10 10.30 2.50
C SER A 39 4.09 11.40 2.72
N TYR A 40 4.29 12.18 3.78
CA TYR A 40 3.49 13.36 4.09
C TYR A 40 4.26 14.64 3.76
N GLY A 41 3.49 15.70 3.51
CA GLY A 41 3.99 17.06 3.32
C GLY A 41 4.91 17.51 4.43
N SER A 42 5.90 18.32 4.06
CA SER A 42 6.74 19.02 5.02
C SER A 42 5.85 19.87 5.93
N THR A 43 5.88 19.58 7.23
CA THR A 43 5.27 20.42 8.27
C THR A 43 6.36 21.18 9.00
N GLU A 44 5.98 22.13 9.87
CA GLU A 44 6.92 22.91 10.68
C GLU A 44 7.85 22.03 11.56
N GLY A 45 7.42 20.80 11.87
CA GLY A 45 8.19 19.77 12.57
C GLY A 45 8.97 18.79 11.69
N GLY A 46 9.04 19.02 10.37
CA GLY A 46 9.72 18.15 9.41
C GLY A 46 8.77 17.28 8.56
N LYS A 47 9.36 16.36 7.81
CA LYS A 47 8.64 15.39 6.97
C LYS A 47 8.30 14.14 7.78
N LYS A 48 7.07 13.64 7.60
CA LYS A 48 6.61 12.41 8.21
C LYS A 48 6.47 11.33 7.13
N TYR A 49 6.77 10.10 7.55
CA TYR A 49 6.70 8.92 6.69
C TYR A 49 6.00 7.82 7.46
N VAL A 50 5.19 7.03 6.76
CA VAL A 50 4.60 5.79 7.28
C VAL A 50 5.12 4.65 6.42
N PHE A 51 5.67 3.64 7.09
CA PHE A 51 6.19 2.44 6.45
C PHE A 51 5.37 1.25 6.91
N ILE A 52 4.80 0.51 5.95
CA ILE A 52 3.97 -0.67 6.22
C ILE A 52 4.65 -1.87 5.57
N PRO A 53 5.15 -2.85 6.35
CA PRO A 53 5.76 -4.05 5.79
C PRO A 53 4.72 -4.88 5.01
N LEU A 54 5.03 -5.29 3.78
CA LEU A 54 4.15 -6.18 3.00
C LEU A 54 3.79 -7.49 3.73
N PRO A 55 4.67 -8.12 4.53
CA PRO A 55 4.29 -9.31 5.31
C PRO A 55 3.18 -9.07 6.35
N SER A 56 2.97 -7.82 6.76
CA SER A 56 1.90 -7.45 7.69
C SER A 56 0.58 -7.15 6.98
N VAL A 57 0.57 -7.11 5.65
CA VAL A 57 -0.59 -6.78 4.82
C VAL A 57 -1.32 -8.06 4.42
N GLU A 58 -2.58 -8.15 4.79
CA GLU A 58 -3.48 -9.23 4.36
C GLU A 58 -4.10 -8.93 2.99
N LYS A 59 -4.61 -7.70 2.81
CA LYS A 59 -5.22 -7.23 1.57
C LYS A 59 -4.77 -5.81 1.27
N CYS A 60 -4.51 -5.53 -0.01
CA CYS A 60 -4.16 -4.19 -0.47
C CYS A 60 -4.92 -3.88 -1.76
N GLU A 61 -5.64 -2.76 -1.79
CA GLU A 61 -6.36 -2.27 -2.97
C GLU A 61 -5.92 -0.83 -3.26
N PHE A 62 -5.51 -0.54 -4.49
CA PHE A 62 -5.04 0.79 -4.85
C PHE A 62 -5.56 1.25 -6.21
N LEU A 63 -5.68 2.57 -6.34
CA LEU A 63 -6.00 3.26 -7.57
C LEU A 63 -4.71 3.91 -8.10
N ASP A 64 -4.20 3.42 -9.22
CA ASP A 64 -3.09 4.04 -9.92
C ASP A 64 -3.62 4.91 -11.06
N LYS A 65 -3.23 6.18 -11.10
CA LYS A 65 -3.34 6.98 -12.33
C LYS A 65 -2.16 6.59 -13.22
N GLU A 66 -2.42 5.67 -14.14
CA GLU A 66 -1.41 5.22 -15.11
C GLU A 66 -0.95 6.40 -15.97
N VAL A 67 0.36 6.60 -16.02
CA VAL A 67 1.01 6.93 -17.29
C VAL A 67 1.11 5.59 -18.01
N SER A 68 0.46 5.48 -19.17
CA SER A 68 0.42 4.30 -20.03
C SER A 68 1.81 3.68 -20.24
N ASN A 69 2.10 2.57 -19.54
CA ASN A 69 3.17 1.64 -19.89
C ASN A 69 2.55 0.22 -19.90
N PRO A 70 2.32 -0.39 -21.09
CA PRO A 70 1.51 -1.60 -21.23
C PRO A 70 2.28 -2.90 -20.90
N GLN A 71 2.73 -3.08 -19.66
CA GLN A 71 3.47 -4.30 -19.26
C GLN A 71 3.05 -4.97 -17.94
N ASP A 72 2.16 -4.44 -17.10
CA ASP A 72 1.59 -5.25 -16.00
C ASP A 72 0.26 -4.66 -15.48
N THR A 73 -0.79 -4.68 -16.31
CA THR A 73 -2.17 -4.57 -15.79
C THR A 73 -2.61 -5.93 -15.27
N SER A 74 -1.88 -6.47 -14.30
CA SER A 74 -2.34 -7.64 -13.56
C SER A 74 -3.03 -7.15 -12.30
N ILE A 75 -4.35 -7.30 -12.23
CA ILE A 75 -5.06 -7.37 -10.96
C ILE A 75 -4.57 -8.67 -10.29
N LYS A 76 -3.42 -8.63 -9.61
CA LYS A 76 -2.85 -9.79 -8.90
C LYS A 76 -3.63 -9.97 -7.60
N THR A 77 -4.80 -10.58 -7.68
CA THR A 77 -5.45 -11.20 -6.52
C THR A 77 -4.67 -12.45 -6.14
N LYS A 78 -3.57 -12.31 -5.40
CA LYS A 78 -2.94 -13.45 -4.73
C LYS A 78 -3.75 -13.80 -3.48
N VAL A 79 -4.79 -14.63 -3.67
CA VAL A 79 -5.40 -15.37 -2.56
C VAL A 79 -4.39 -16.43 -2.13
N THR A 80 -3.65 -16.18 -1.05
CA THR A 80 -2.90 -17.24 -0.38
C THR A 80 -3.81 -17.83 0.69
N THR A 81 -4.63 -18.80 0.31
CA THR A 81 -5.37 -19.62 1.26
C THR A 81 -4.36 -20.47 2.00
N ALA A 82 -3.96 -20.06 3.20
CA ALA A 82 -3.28 -20.93 4.14
C ALA A 82 -4.29 -22.00 4.60
N LYS A 83 -4.32 -23.13 3.90
CA LYS A 83 -4.85 -24.37 4.43
C LYS A 83 -3.97 -24.78 5.61
N THR A 84 -4.46 -24.58 6.82
CA THR A 84 -3.98 -25.34 7.97
C THR A 84 -4.73 -26.67 7.96
N GLU A 85 -4.17 -27.65 7.25
CA GLU A 85 -4.57 -29.06 7.33
C GLU A 85 -3.65 -29.76 8.34
N GLU A 86 -4.28 -30.29 9.40
CA GLU A 86 -3.93 -31.47 10.21
C GLU A 86 -2.51 -31.66 10.77
N LYS A 87 -2.41 -31.79 12.11
CA LYS A 87 -2.39 -33.13 12.73
C LYS A 87 -2.72 -33.11 14.22
#